data_AF-A0A7G8EES7-F1
#
_entry.id   AF-A0A7G8EES7-F1
#
_cell.length_a   1.000
_cell.length_b   1.000
_cell.length_c   1.000
_cell.angle_alpha   90.00
_cell.angle_beta   90.00
_cell.angle_gamma   90.00
#
_symmetry.space_group_name_H-M   'P 1'
#
loop_
_entity.id
_entity.type
_entity.pdbx_description
1 polymer ?
#
loop_
_entity_poly.entity_id
_entity_poly.type
_entity_poly.pdbx_seq_one_letter_code
_entity_poly.pdbx_strand_id
1 'polypeptide(L)' 'MNSVQRLLALATLLILSNSTVVHAGSVTMGGVSEAIATNRALAKVPSGKTVTDTTCEEIGTAGNSSTYRCTVTWE' A
#
# COMPACT_ATOMS: atom_id res chain seq x y z
N MET A 1 -46.85 -15.79 10.29
CA MET A 1 -45.58 -15.25 9.76
C MET A 1 -44.82 -16.41 9.14
N ASN A 2 -44.80 -16.45 7.82
CA ASN A 2 -44.74 -17.68 7.03
C ASN A 2 -43.27 -18.06 6.81
N SER A 3 -42.91 -19.34 6.85
CA SER A 3 -41.50 -19.81 6.75
C SER A 3 -40.76 -19.28 5.51
N VAL A 4 -41.50 -18.99 4.43
CA VAL A 4 -41.01 -18.36 3.19
C VAL A 4 -40.44 -16.96 3.44
N GLN A 5 -41.03 -16.18 4.35
CA GLN A 5 -40.60 -14.81 4.66
C GLN A 5 -39.30 -14.79 5.48
N ARG A 6 -39.00 -15.85 6.24
CA ARG A 6 -37.73 -16.01 6.95
C ARG A 6 -36.60 -16.44 6.01
N LEU A 7 -36.91 -17.23 4.99
CA LEU A 7 -35.94 -17.67 3.98
C LEU A 7 -35.52 -16.53 3.04
N LEU A 8 -36.45 -15.65 2.66
CA LEU A 8 -36.11 -14.45 1.87
C LEU A 8 -35.18 -13.49 2.61
N ALA A 9 -35.28 -13.39 3.93
CA ALA A 9 -34.45 -12.50 4.73
C ALA A 9 -32.98 -12.96 4.87
N LEU A 10 -32.70 -14.26 4.71
CA LEU A 10 -31.33 -14.78 4.72
C LEU A 10 -30.63 -14.64 3.36
N ALA A 11 -31.39 -14.68 2.26
CA ALA A 11 -30.82 -14.64 0.91
C ALA A 11 -30.28 -13.26 0.52
N THR A 12 -30.80 -12.18 1.11
CA THR A 12 -30.37 -10.80 0.82
C THR A 12 -29.09 -10.38 1.54
N LEU A 13 -28.66 -11.10 2.58
CA LEU A 13 -27.45 -10.75 3.35
C LEU A 13 -26.14 -11.14 2.63
N LEU A 14 -26.19 -12.07 1.68
CA LEU A 14 -25.01 -12.61 0.97
C LEU A 14 -24.56 -11.77 -0.23
N ILE A 15 -25.32 -10.74 -0.62
CA ILE A 15 -25.08 -9.99 -1.87
C ILE A 15 -24.18 -8.75 -1.64
N LEU A 16 -23.80 -8.45 -0.38
CA LEU A 16 -23.03 -7.25 -0.01
C LEU A 16 -21.51 -7.45 0.10
N SER A 17 -20.98 -8.65 -0.13
CA SER A 17 -19.53 -8.91 -0.09
C SER A 17 -18.85 -8.62 -1.43
N ASN A 18 -19.16 -7.48 -2.06
CA ASN A 18 -18.49 -7.04 -3.28
C ASN A 18 -17.26 -6.18 -2.94
N SER A 19 -16.09 -6.80 -3.09
CA SER A 19 -14.87 -6.19 -3.63
C SER A 19 -14.10 -5.21 -2.75
N THR A 20 -13.51 -5.68 -1.65
CA THR A 20 -12.28 -5.04 -1.14
C THR A 20 -11.09 -5.53 -1.96
N VAL A 21 -10.87 -4.98 -3.15
CA VAL A 21 -9.60 -5.19 -3.87
C VAL A 21 -8.59 -4.22 -3.28
N VAL A 22 -8.03 -4.56 -2.11
CA VAL A 22 -6.81 -3.91 -1.63
C VAL A 22 -5.64 -4.64 -2.30
N HIS A 23 -5.12 -4.07 -3.39
CA HIS A 23 -3.86 -4.50 -4.00
C HIS A 23 -2.89 -3.33 -4.01
N ALA A 24 -2.72 -2.70 -2.85
CA ALA A 24 -1.63 -1.77 -2.65
C ALA A 24 -0.31 -2.57 -2.59
N GLY A 25 0.60 -2.33 -3.52
CA GLY A 25 1.99 -2.80 -3.45
C GLY A 25 2.86 -1.77 -2.74
N SER A 26 3.93 -2.22 -2.08
CA SER A 26 4.89 -1.32 -1.44
C SER A 26 6.32 -1.79 -1.62
N VAL A 27 7.26 -0.85 -1.72
CA VAL A 27 8.70 -1.13 -1.73
C VAL A 27 9.44 -0.18 -0.82
N THR A 28 10.38 -0.71 -0.05
CA THR A 28 11.25 0.07 0.82
C THR A 28 12.68 0.00 0.32
N MET A 29 13.33 1.16 0.14
CA MET A 29 14.71 1.27 -0.33
C MET A 29 15.53 2.22 0.53
N GLY A 30 16.82 1.91 0.66
CA GLY A 30 17.80 2.73 1.36
C GLY A 30 18.64 3.62 0.43
N GLY A 31 19.17 4.71 0.99
CA GLY A 31 20.06 5.64 0.28
C GLY A 31 20.91 6.47 1.24
N VAL A 32 22.01 7.03 0.71
CA VAL A 32 22.89 7.96 1.43
C VAL A 32 22.35 9.41 1.47
N SER A 33 21.17 9.60 0.89
CA SER A 33 20.36 10.81 0.97
C SER A 33 18.90 10.42 0.74
N GLU A 34 17.97 11.23 1.22
CA GLU A 34 16.53 11.02 1.03
C GLU A 34 16.21 10.89 -0.46
N ALA A 35 16.68 11.84 -1.29
CA ALA A 35 16.46 11.82 -2.73
C ALA A 35 16.95 10.54 -3.43
N ILE A 36 18.09 9.99 -3.01
CA ILE A 36 18.59 8.72 -3.58
C ILE A 36 17.70 7.55 -3.13
N ALA A 37 17.30 7.51 -1.86
CA ALA A 37 16.41 6.47 -1.34
C ALA A 37 15.04 6.49 -2.04
N THR A 38 14.44 7.67 -2.20
CA THR A 38 13.16 7.87 -2.90
C THR A 38 13.25 7.45 -4.36
N ASN A 39 14.25 7.91 -5.11
CA ASN A 39 14.39 7.55 -6.53
C ASN A 39 14.58 6.04 -6.73
N ARG A 40 15.34 5.38 -5.84
CA ARG A 40 15.50 3.92 -5.85
C ARG A 40 14.20 3.20 -5.58
N ALA A 41 13.38 3.68 -4.65
CA ALA A 41 12.06 3.11 -4.37
C ALA A 41 11.10 3.31 -5.56
N LEU A 42 11.01 4.52 -6.10
CA LEU A 42 10.19 4.85 -7.27
C LEU A 42 10.56 4.01 -8.49
N ALA A 43 11.86 3.77 -8.72
CA ALA A 43 12.33 2.93 -9.83
C ALA A 43 11.90 1.46 -9.73
N LYS A 44 11.33 1.02 -8.61
CA LYS A 44 10.76 -0.32 -8.44
C LYS A 44 9.24 -0.38 -8.58
N VAL A 45 8.58 0.77 -8.71
CA VAL A 45 7.14 0.81 -8.99
C VAL A 45 6.90 0.19 -10.38
N PRO A 46 6.05 -0.84 -10.51
CA PRO A 46 5.77 -1.45 -11.81
C PRO A 46 5.11 -0.45 -12.77
N SER A 47 5.41 -0.57 -14.06
CA SER A 47 4.78 0.25 -15.09
C SER A 47 3.25 0.13 -15.04
N GLY A 48 2.56 1.27 -15.14
CA GLY A 48 1.10 1.34 -15.10
C GLY A 48 0.49 1.36 -13.69
N LYS A 49 1.31 1.31 -12.64
CA LYS A 49 0.86 1.53 -11.26
C LYS A 49 0.90 3.00 -10.89
N THR A 50 -0.02 3.42 -10.04
CA THR A 50 -0.09 4.80 -9.55
C THR A 50 0.46 4.86 -8.14
N VAL A 51 1.49 5.68 -7.92
CA VAL A 51 2.02 5.92 -6.57
C VAL A 51 0.96 6.65 -5.74
N THR A 52 0.61 6.09 -4.59
CA THR A 52 -0.40 6.63 -3.67
C THR A 52 0.21 7.24 -2.42
N ASP A 53 1.40 6.77 -2.02
CA ASP A 53 2.11 7.30 -0.85
C ASP A 53 3.62 7.18 -1.01
N THR A 54 4.36 8.09 -0.38
CA THR A 54 5.81 8.01 -0.24
C THR A 54 6.20 8.55 1.13
N THR A 55 6.82 7.69 1.94
CA THR A 55 7.29 8.04 3.28
C THR A 55 8.78 7.82 3.37
N CYS A 56 9.48 8.73 4.06
CA CYS A 56 10.92 8.64 4.26
C CYS A 56 11.26 8.88 5.72
N GLU A 57 12.23 8.11 6.21
CA GLU A 57 12.81 8.25 7.54
C GLU A 57 14.33 8.26 7.46
N GLU A 58 14.98 9.09 8.27
CA GLU A 58 16.40 8.97 8.54
C GLU A 58 16.60 7.80 9.52
N ILE A 59 17.35 6.79 9.11
CA ILE A 59 17.56 5.56 9.89
C ILE A 59 18.92 5.53 10.60
N GLY A 60 19.69 6.61 10.47
CA GLY A 60 20.93 6.80 11.22
C GLY A 60 21.96 7.62 10.48
N THR A 61 22.97 8.01 11.23
CA THR A 61 24.08 8.84 10.75
C THR A 61 25.39 8.11 11.03
N ALA A 62 26.18 7.87 9.99
CA ALA A 62 27.52 7.29 10.09
C ALA A 62 28.55 8.38 9.74
N GLY A 63 29.16 8.96 10.77
CA GLY A 63 29.99 10.16 10.61
C GLY A 63 29.16 11.33 10.08
N ASN A 64 29.56 11.87 8.93
CA ASN A 64 28.89 12.97 8.21
C ASN A 64 27.95 12.48 7.08
N SER A 65 27.70 11.17 7.01
CA SER A 65 26.75 10.58 6.05
C SER A 65 25.46 10.21 6.76
N SER A 66 24.34 10.74 6.28
CA SER A 66 23.00 10.33 6.73
C SER A 66 22.52 9.15 5.89
N THR A 67 21.88 8.18 6.51
CA THR A 67 21.27 7.04 5.84
C THR A 67 19.76 7.18 5.92
N TYR A 68 19.09 7.13 4.78
CA TYR A 68 17.65 7.26 4.67
C TYR A 68 17.04 5.94 4.20
N ARG A 69 15.80 5.73 4.63
CA ARG A 69 14.94 4.65 4.16
C ARG A 69 13.62 5.26 3.70
N CYS A 70 13.26 5.00 2.45
CA CYS A 70 12.00 5.47 1.89
C CYS A 70 11.15 4.29 1.45
N THR A 71 9.86 4.35 1.77
CA THR A 71 8.84 3.41 1.33
C THR A 71 7.92 4.11 0.34
N VAL A 72 7.70 3.48 -0.81
CA VAL A 72 6.73 3.93 -1.81
C VAL A 72 5.61 2.90 -1.87
N THR A 73 4.37 3.38 -1.84
CA THR A 73 3.16 2.56 -1.96
C THR A 73 2.44 2.92 -3.28
N TRP A 74 1.85 1.93 -3.94
CA TRP A 74 1.14 2.11 -5.20
C TRP A 74 -0.07 1.18 -5.32
N GLU A 75 -1.02 1.55 -6.18
CA GLU A 75 -2.19 0.73 -6.56
C GLU A 75 -2.18 0.35 -8.04
#